data_AF-A0A8D2QBC3-F1
#
_entry.id   AF-A0A8D2QBC3-F1
#
_cell.length_a   1.000
_cell.length_b   1.000
_cell.length_c   1.000
_cell.angle_alpha   90.00
_cell.angle_beta   90.00
_cell.angle_gamma   90.00
#
_symmetry.space_group_name_H-M   'P 1'
#
loop_
_entity.id
_entity.type
_entity.pdbx_description
1 polymer ?
#
loop_
_entity_poly.entity_id
_entity_poly.type
_entity_poly.pdbx_seq_one_letter_code
_entity_poly.pdbx_strand_id
1 'polypeptide(L)'
;MTEMQDDSQSTSELIGQFGVGFYSAFLVADRVIVTSKHNNDTQHIWESDSNEFSVINDPRGNTLGRGTTITLVLKEEASDYLELDTVKNLVKKYSQFINFPIYVWSSKTETVEEPIEEEEAKEKEEETDDEAAVEEEEEEKKPKTKKVEKTVWDWELMNDIKPIWQRPSKEVEEDEYKAFYKTFSKEHDDPMAYIHFTAEGEVTFKSILFVPNSAPRGLFDEYGSKKSDFIKLYVRRVFITDDFHDMMPKYLNFVKGVVDSDDLPLNVSRETLQQHKLLKVIRKKLVRKTLDMIKKIAEEKYNDTFWKEFGTNVKLGVIEDHSNRTRLAKLLRFQSSHHESNLTSLDQYVERMKEKQDKIYFMAGASRKEAESSPFVERLLKKGYEVIYLTEPVDEYCIQALPEFDGKRFQNVAKEGVKFEESEKSKESREALEKEFEPLLNWMKDKALKDKIEKAVLSQRLTQSPCALVASQYGWSGNMERIMKAQAYQTGKDISTNYYASQKKTFEINPRHPLIKDMLRRVKENEDDKTLSDLAVVLFETATLRSGYMLPDTKEYGDRIERMLRLSLNIDLDAKVAPTSCMIRKFSLPNKLKGKGGLQYF
;
A
#
# COMPACT_ATOMS: atom_id res chain seq x y z
N MET A 1 -5.57 -6.76 -55.15
CA MET A 1 -4.79 -6.46 -53.92
C MET A 1 -5.69 -6.22 -52.70
N THR A 2 -6.97 -5.90 -52.87
CA THR A 2 -7.94 -5.68 -51.79
C THR A 2 -8.52 -6.97 -51.18
N GLU A 3 -8.72 -8.04 -51.96
CA GLU A 3 -9.27 -9.31 -51.42
C GLU A 3 -8.27 -10.11 -50.57
N MET A 4 -6.97 -10.08 -50.90
CA MET A 4 -5.94 -10.79 -50.10
C MET A 4 -5.67 -10.16 -48.73
N GLN A 5 -6.04 -8.88 -48.54
CA GLN A 5 -5.87 -8.18 -47.27
C GLN A 5 -7.00 -8.53 -46.29
N ASP A 6 -8.22 -8.67 -46.80
CA ASP A 6 -9.42 -9.03 -46.02
C ASP A 6 -9.36 -10.49 -45.49
N ASP A 7 -8.84 -11.41 -46.31
CA ASP A 7 -8.72 -12.83 -45.94
C ASP A 7 -7.61 -13.09 -44.90
N SER A 8 -6.60 -12.21 -44.85
CA SER A 8 -5.54 -12.26 -43.83
C SER A 8 -6.00 -11.73 -42.47
N GLN A 9 -6.97 -10.79 -42.46
CA GLN A 9 -7.60 -10.31 -41.22
C GLN A 9 -8.57 -11.36 -40.66
N SER A 10 -9.35 -12.04 -41.51
CA SER A 10 -10.34 -13.04 -41.09
C SER A 10 -9.70 -14.25 -40.38
N THR A 11 -8.54 -14.71 -40.85
CA THR A 11 -7.80 -15.84 -40.26
C THR A 11 -7.15 -15.50 -38.92
N SER A 12 -6.84 -14.22 -38.65
CA SER A 12 -6.25 -13.77 -37.39
C SER A 12 -7.21 -13.83 -36.19
N GLU A 13 -8.52 -13.81 -36.43
CA GLU A 13 -9.55 -13.86 -35.39
C GLU A 13 -9.98 -15.28 -35.01
N LEU A 14 -9.48 -16.30 -35.71
CA LEU A 14 -9.80 -17.70 -35.42
C LEU A 14 -9.15 -18.15 -34.09
N ILE A 15 -9.99 -18.56 -33.15
CA ILE A 15 -9.58 -18.97 -31.80
C ILE A 15 -9.16 -20.46 -31.76
N GLY A 16 -9.79 -21.31 -32.59
CA GLY A 16 -9.66 -22.77 -32.53
C GLY A 16 -8.49 -23.33 -33.35
N GLN A 17 -7.67 -24.18 -32.73
CA GLN A 17 -6.55 -24.87 -33.40
C GLN A 17 -6.53 -26.40 -33.16
N PHE A 18 -7.08 -26.87 -32.04
CA PHE A 18 -6.91 -28.26 -31.59
C PHE A 18 -7.99 -29.24 -32.09
N GLY A 19 -9.15 -28.75 -32.53
CA GLY A 19 -10.27 -29.61 -32.96
C GLY A 19 -10.99 -30.39 -31.86
N VAL A 20 -10.59 -30.24 -30.59
CA VAL A 20 -11.18 -30.99 -29.46
C VAL A 20 -12.19 -30.18 -28.62
N GLY A 21 -12.27 -28.88 -28.83
CA GLY A 21 -13.05 -27.97 -27.96
C GLY A 21 -14.55 -28.26 -27.94
N PHE A 22 -15.11 -28.80 -29.02
CA PHE A 22 -16.53 -29.19 -29.06
C PHE A 22 -16.88 -30.26 -28.03
N TYR A 23 -15.97 -31.21 -27.79
CA TYR A 23 -16.23 -32.33 -26.88
C TYR A 23 -16.28 -31.92 -25.40
N SER A 24 -15.81 -30.73 -25.04
CA SER A 24 -15.97 -30.24 -23.66
C SER A 24 -17.43 -30.03 -23.27
N ALA A 25 -18.36 -29.94 -24.23
CA ALA A 25 -19.79 -29.91 -23.96
C ALA A 25 -20.29 -31.13 -23.16
N PHE A 26 -19.70 -32.30 -23.38
CA PHE A 26 -20.05 -33.55 -22.66
C PHE A 26 -19.55 -33.59 -21.21
N LEU A 27 -18.77 -32.60 -20.76
CA LEU A 27 -18.45 -32.46 -19.34
C LEU A 27 -19.72 -32.21 -18.52
N VAL A 28 -20.62 -31.38 -19.05
CA VAL A 28 -21.84 -30.93 -18.37
C VAL A 28 -23.14 -31.48 -18.97
N ALA A 29 -23.07 -32.12 -20.14
CA ALA A 29 -24.22 -32.67 -20.84
C ALA A 29 -24.10 -34.18 -21.07
N ASP A 30 -25.19 -34.91 -20.89
CA ASP A 30 -25.28 -36.34 -21.26
C ASP A 30 -25.46 -36.51 -22.76
N ARG A 31 -26.10 -35.54 -23.41
CA ARG A 31 -26.40 -35.59 -24.83
C ARG A 31 -26.28 -34.21 -25.45
N VAL A 32 -25.67 -34.15 -26.63
CA VAL A 32 -25.46 -32.91 -27.38
C VAL A 32 -26.19 -33.01 -28.71
N ILE A 33 -27.05 -32.03 -28.97
CA ILE A 33 -27.83 -31.93 -30.19
C ILE A 33 -27.39 -30.66 -30.93
N VAL A 34 -26.90 -30.82 -32.16
CA VAL A 34 -26.42 -29.72 -33.00
C VAL A 34 -27.33 -29.59 -34.21
N THR A 35 -28.07 -28.50 -34.28
CA THR A 35 -28.87 -28.15 -35.46
C THR A 35 -28.08 -27.15 -36.29
N SER A 36 -27.78 -27.45 -37.55
CA SER A 36 -26.96 -26.58 -38.40
C SER A 36 -27.54 -26.37 -39.79
N LYS A 37 -27.41 -25.16 -40.32
CA LYS A 37 -27.80 -24.77 -41.68
C LYS A 37 -26.65 -24.02 -42.35
N HIS A 38 -26.00 -24.69 -43.30
CA HIS A 38 -25.02 -24.10 -44.20
C HIS A 38 -25.71 -23.46 -45.42
N ASN A 39 -25.12 -22.45 -46.06
CA ASN A 39 -25.73 -21.77 -47.22
C ASN A 39 -26.02 -22.73 -48.39
N ASN A 40 -25.12 -23.68 -48.62
CA ASN A 40 -25.17 -24.61 -49.76
C ASN A 40 -25.76 -25.98 -49.42
N ASP A 41 -26.40 -26.13 -48.26
CA ASP A 41 -26.96 -27.41 -47.81
C ASP A 41 -28.30 -27.24 -47.07
N THR A 42 -29.06 -28.32 -46.88
CA THR A 42 -30.29 -28.34 -46.07
C THR A 42 -29.99 -28.28 -44.57
N GLN A 43 -31.01 -27.96 -43.76
CA GLN A 43 -30.85 -27.97 -42.30
C GLN A 43 -30.83 -29.42 -41.80
N HIS A 44 -29.82 -29.76 -41.01
CA HIS A 44 -29.65 -31.08 -40.43
C HIS A 44 -29.59 -31.00 -38.90
N ILE A 45 -30.00 -32.09 -38.25
CA ILE A 45 -29.81 -32.34 -36.82
C ILE A 45 -28.77 -33.43 -36.67
N TRP A 46 -27.68 -33.10 -36.00
CA TRP A 46 -26.68 -34.04 -35.51
C TRP A 46 -26.94 -34.28 -34.01
N GLU A 47 -26.97 -35.53 -33.58
CA GLU A 47 -27.21 -35.92 -32.18
C GLU A 47 -26.22 -36.99 -31.75
N SER A 48 -25.68 -36.86 -30.54
CA SER A 48 -24.65 -37.76 -30.00
C SER A 48 -24.71 -37.85 -28.47
N ASP A 49 -24.38 -39.02 -27.95
CA ASP A 49 -24.23 -39.36 -26.53
C ASP A 49 -22.76 -39.44 -26.07
N SER A 50 -21.82 -39.11 -26.96
CA SER A 50 -20.34 -39.20 -26.86
C SER A 50 -19.72 -40.52 -27.35
N ASN A 51 -20.52 -41.57 -27.54
CA ASN A 51 -20.05 -42.85 -28.07
C ASN A 51 -20.28 -42.94 -29.59
N GLU A 52 -21.49 -42.60 -30.02
CA GLU A 52 -21.89 -42.60 -31.43
C GLU A 52 -22.71 -41.35 -31.77
N PHE A 53 -22.84 -41.07 -33.06
CA PHE A 53 -23.64 -39.95 -33.53
C PHE A 53 -24.53 -40.35 -34.70
N SER A 54 -25.66 -39.67 -34.82
CA SER A 54 -26.58 -39.78 -35.95
C SER A 54 -26.80 -38.42 -36.60
N VAL A 55 -27.11 -38.43 -37.90
CA VAL A 55 -27.40 -37.23 -38.68
C VAL A 55 -28.68 -37.44 -39.45
N ILE A 56 -29.64 -36.54 -39.25
CA ILE A 56 -30.94 -36.56 -39.93
C ILE A 56 -31.26 -35.18 -40.51
N ASN A 57 -32.13 -35.14 -41.52
CA ASN A 57 -32.73 -33.89 -41.99
C ASN A 57 -33.66 -33.33 -40.91
N ASP A 58 -33.60 -32.02 -40.66
CA ASP A 58 -34.48 -31.39 -39.67
C ASP A 58 -35.94 -31.40 -40.19
N PRO A 59 -36.88 -32.08 -39.50
CA PRO A 59 -38.27 -32.16 -39.95
C PRO A 59 -38.98 -30.81 -40.02
N ARG A 60 -38.48 -29.79 -39.31
CA ARG A 60 -39.06 -28.44 -39.26
C ARG A 60 -38.71 -27.60 -40.50
N GLY A 61 -37.77 -28.07 -41.34
CA GLY A 61 -37.22 -27.29 -42.45
C GLY A 61 -36.23 -26.23 -42.00
N ASN A 62 -36.01 -25.19 -42.83
CA ASN A 62 -35.03 -24.15 -42.56
C ASN A 62 -35.55 -23.14 -41.53
N THR A 63 -35.27 -23.40 -40.25
CA THR A 63 -35.67 -22.53 -39.13
C THR A 63 -34.61 -21.48 -38.82
N LEU A 64 -33.32 -21.81 -39.01
CA LEU A 64 -32.20 -20.93 -38.63
C LEU A 64 -31.85 -19.88 -39.68
N GLY A 65 -32.23 -20.10 -40.94
CA GLY A 65 -31.75 -19.32 -42.08
C GLY A 65 -30.29 -19.67 -42.44
N ARG A 66 -29.37 -19.42 -41.51
CA ARG A 66 -27.92 -19.72 -41.57
C ARG A 66 -27.34 -19.82 -40.16
N GLY A 67 -26.45 -20.78 -39.92
CA GLY A 67 -25.70 -20.90 -38.66
C GLY A 67 -25.95 -22.23 -37.94
N THR A 68 -25.71 -22.25 -36.63
CA THR A 68 -25.78 -23.47 -35.82
C THR A 68 -26.36 -23.18 -34.44
N THR A 69 -27.26 -24.03 -33.96
CA THR A 69 -27.74 -24.09 -32.58
C THR A 69 -27.19 -25.33 -31.91
N ILE A 70 -26.53 -25.15 -30.76
CA ILE A 70 -26.03 -26.24 -29.93
C ILE A 70 -26.93 -26.33 -28.70
N THR A 71 -27.64 -27.45 -28.58
CA THR A 71 -28.52 -27.77 -27.45
C THR A 71 -27.83 -28.80 -26.56
N LEU A 72 -27.72 -28.47 -25.29
CA LEU A 72 -27.11 -29.33 -24.27
C LEU A 72 -28.21 -29.93 -23.41
N VAL A 73 -28.34 -31.26 -23.43
CA VAL A 73 -29.15 -31.98 -22.45
C VAL A 73 -28.26 -32.16 -21.22
N LEU A 74 -28.39 -31.22 -20.28
CA LEU A 74 -27.54 -31.13 -19.09
C LEU A 74 -27.71 -32.36 -18.19
N LYS A 75 -26.63 -32.71 -17.51
CA LYS A 75 -26.61 -33.68 -16.42
C LYS A 75 -27.34 -33.13 -15.20
N GLU A 76 -27.81 -34.00 -14.32
CA GLU A 76 -28.48 -33.58 -13.09
C GLU A 76 -27.58 -32.68 -12.23
N GLU A 77 -26.30 -33.02 -12.09
CA GLU A 77 -25.30 -32.23 -11.33
C GLU A 77 -24.90 -30.90 -12.02
N ALA A 78 -25.31 -30.66 -13.25
CA ALA A 78 -25.02 -29.45 -14.02
C ALA A 78 -26.21 -28.49 -14.11
N SER A 79 -27.25 -28.70 -13.28
CA SER A 79 -28.47 -27.88 -13.26
C SER A 79 -28.20 -26.40 -12.94
N ASP A 80 -27.10 -26.09 -12.25
CA ASP A 80 -26.69 -24.72 -11.92
C ASP A 80 -26.52 -23.81 -13.15
N TYR A 81 -26.25 -24.38 -14.33
CA TYR A 81 -26.13 -23.62 -15.58
C TYR A 81 -27.49 -23.18 -16.17
N LEU A 82 -28.62 -23.63 -15.59
CA LEU A 82 -29.96 -23.13 -15.91
C LEU A 82 -30.26 -21.80 -15.20
N GLU A 83 -29.51 -21.48 -14.15
CA GLU A 83 -29.66 -20.21 -13.44
C GLU A 83 -29.11 -19.04 -14.26
N LEU A 84 -29.92 -17.99 -14.40
CA LEU A 84 -29.62 -16.85 -15.27
C LEU A 84 -28.31 -16.16 -14.88
N ASP A 85 -28.09 -15.94 -13.58
CA ASP A 85 -26.89 -15.27 -13.07
C ASP A 85 -25.62 -16.10 -13.31
N THR A 86 -25.72 -17.43 -13.26
CA THR A 86 -24.60 -18.33 -13.57
C THR A 86 -24.13 -18.12 -15.00
N VAL A 87 -25.07 -18.16 -15.97
CA VAL A 87 -24.77 -17.94 -17.39
C VAL A 87 -24.22 -16.54 -17.63
N LYS A 88 -24.86 -15.51 -17.05
CA LYS A 88 -24.41 -14.11 -17.17
C LYS A 88 -22.97 -13.93 -16.68
N ASN A 89 -22.63 -14.51 -15.53
CA ASN A 89 -21.29 -14.41 -14.95
C ASN A 89 -20.24 -15.16 -15.78
N LEU A 90 -20.58 -16.32 -16.34
CA LEU A 90 -19.68 -17.08 -17.22
C LEU A 90 -19.37 -16.33 -18.51
N VAL A 91 -20.39 -15.78 -19.18
CA VAL A 91 -20.21 -14.98 -20.40
C VAL A 91 -19.35 -13.75 -20.11
N LYS A 92 -19.63 -13.03 -19.00
CA LYS A 92 -18.82 -11.88 -18.55
C LYS A 92 -17.38 -12.26 -18.19
N LYS A 93 -17.12 -13.50 -17.78
CA LYS A 93 -15.77 -13.95 -17.42
C LYS A 93 -14.95 -14.32 -18.65
N TYR A 94 -15.50 -15.14 -19.54
CA TYR A 94 -14.72 -15.77 -20.62
C TYR A 94 -14.88 -15.10 -21.99
N SER A 95 -16.02 -14.44 -22.24
CA SER A 95 -16.41 -13.97 -23.57
C SER A 95 -16.68 -12.46 -23.64
N GLN A 96 -16.23 -11.72 -22.63
CA GLN A 96 -16.44 -10.27 -22.50
C GLN A 96 -15.93 -9.45 -23.69
N PHE A 97 -14.91 -9.93 -24.39
CA PHE A 97 -14.19 -9.21 -25.44
C PHE A 97 -14.24 -9.89 -26.81
N ILE A 98 -15.18 -10.83 -26.99
CA ILE A 98 -15.47 -11.42 -28.30
C ILE A 98 -16.11 -10.35 -29.18
N ASN A 99 -15.70 -10.31 -30.46
CA ASN A 99 -16.10 -9.28 -31.43
C ASN A 99 -17.59 -9.31 -31.85
N PHE A 100 -18.30 -10.39 -31.53
CA PHE A 100 -19.70 -10.56 -31.93
C PHE A 100 -20.61 -10.31 -30.73
N PRO A 101 -21.75 -9.63 -30.90
CA PRO A 101 -22.66 -9.37 -29.80
C PRO A 101 -23.24 -10.68 -29.27
N ILE A 102 -23.10 -10.89 -27.96
CA ILE A 102 -23.58 -12.06 -27.22
C ILE A 102 -24.78 -11.63 -26.41
N TYR A 103 -25.93 -12.25 -26.68
CA TYR A 103 -27.17 -11.98 -25.97
C TYR A 103 -27.55 -13.16 -25.08
N VAL A 104 -28.12 -12.87 -23.91
CA VAL A 104 -28.72 -13.87 -23.03
C VAL A 104 -30.19 -13.51 -22.84
N TRP A 105 -31.07 -14.49 -23.06
CA TRP A 105 -32.50 -14.33 -22.82
C TRP A 105 -32.75 -14.17 -21.32
N SER A 106 -33.09 -12.96 -20.90
CA SER A 106 -33.07 -12.54 -19.49
C SER A 106 -34.39 -11.90 -19.11
N SER A 107 -34.79 -12.07 -17.85
CA SER A 107 -35.96 -11.40 -17.29
C SER A 107 -35.58 -10.02 -16.72
N LYS A 108 -36.48 -9.05 -16.90
CA LYS A 108 -36.43 -7.72 -16.28
C LYS A 108 -37.81 -7.37 -15.71
N THR A 109 -37.83 -6.72 -14.55
CA THR A 109 -39.07 -6.22 -13.95
C THR A 109 -39.36 -4.84 -14.53
N GLU A 110 -40.45 -4.71 -15.27
CA GLU A 110 -40.94 -3.43 -15.77
C GLU A 110 -42.25 -3.06 -15.07
N THR A 111 -42.37 -1.80 -14.63
CA THR A 111 -43.61 -1.29 -14.05
C THR A 111 -44.54 -0.86 -15.18
N VAL A 112 -45.60 -1.62 -15.41
CA VAL A 112 -46.62 -1.31 -16.42
C VAL A 112 -47.81 -0.66 -15.70
N GLU A 113 -48.32 0.41 -16.29
CA GLU A 113 -49.56 1.05 -15.83
C GLU A 113 -50.75 0.35 -16.47
N GLU A 114 -51.44 -0.51 -15.72
CA GLU A 114 -52.67 -1.17 -16.17
C GLU A 114 -53.89 -0.36 -15.69
N PRO A 115 -54.92 -0.17 -16.54
CA PRO A 115 -56.17 0.46 -16.13
C PRO A 115 -56.92 -0.45 -15.15
N ILE A 116 -57.45 0.11 -14.06
CA ILE A 116 -58.28 -0.63 -13.10
C ILE A 116 -59.60 -1.02 -13.79
N GLU A 117 -59.95 -2.31 -13.81
CA GLU A 117 -61.25 -2.76 -14.29
C GLU A 117 -62.39 -2.16 -13.45
N GLU A 118 -63.47 -1.73 -14.11
CA GLU A 118 -64.56 -0.90 -13.54
C GLU A 118 -65.24 -1.48 -12.28
N GLU A 119 -65.06 -2.77 -11.97
CA GLU A 119 -65.64 -3.41 -10.77
C GLU A 119 -64.94 -3.02 -9.47
N GLU A 120 -63.60 -2.84 -9.45
CA GLU A 120 -62.88 -2.38 -8.24
C GLU A 120 -63.04 -0.87 -7.99
N ALA A 121 -63.45 -0.10 -9.01
CA ALA A 121 -63.70 1.34 -8.87
C ALA A 121 -64.98 1.64 -8.08
N LYS A 122 -65.99 0.76 -8.17
CA LYS A 122 -67.29 0.94 -7.49
C LYS A 122 -67.23 0.70 -5.98
N GLU A 123 -66.42 -0.26 -5.51
CA GLU A 123 -66.30 -0.53 -4.07
C GLU A 123 -65.65 0.61 -3.27
N LYS A 124 -64.89 1.50 -3.93
CA LYS A 124 -64.27 2.66 -3.26
C LYS A 124 -65.09 3.94 -3.31
N GLU A 125 -66.07 4.05 -4.21
CA GLU A 125 -66.95 5.23 -4.28
C GLU A 125 -68.12 5.16 -3.29
N GLU A 126 -68.51 3.98 -2.79
CA GLU A 126 -69.62 3.87 -1.81
C GLU A 126 -69.28 4.33 -0.37
N GLU A 127 -68.01 4.59 -0.02
CA GLU A 127 -67.65 5.00 1.36
C GLU A 127 -67.57 6.52 1.59
N THR A 128 -67.73 7.36 0.57
CA THR A 128 -67.66 8.83 0.76
C THR A 128 -68.63 9.57 -0.16
N ASP A 129 -69.86 9.79 0.31
CA ASP A 129 -70.70 10.88 -0.20
C ASP A 129 -71.59 11.43 0.92
N ASP A 130 -71.36 12.68 1.31
CA ASP A 130 -72.38 13.56 1.89
C ASP A 130 -72.00 15.03 1.60
N GLU A 131 -72.80 15.61 0.70
CA GLU A 131 -73.16 17.02 0.47
C GLU A 131 -72.09 18.06 0.07
N ALA A 132 -72.11 18.46 -1.21
CA ALA A 132 -72.76 19.70 -1.70
C ALA A 132 -72.06 20.24 -2.98
N ALA A 133 -72.87 20.43 -4.02
CA ALA A 133 -72.45 20.80 -5.38
C ALA A 133 -72.18 22.30 -5.58
N VAL A 134 -71.16 22.65 -6.39
CA VAL A 134 -71.16 23.78 -7.36
C VAL A 134 -70.23 23.44 -8.54
N GLU A 135 -70.67 23.86 -9.73
CA GLU A 135 -70.12 23.72 -11.09
C GLU A 135 -68.64 24.14 -11.28
N GLU A 136 -67.87 23.39 -12.10
CA GLU A 136 -67.08 23.87 -13.26
C GLU A 136 -66.11 22.78 -13.80
N GLU A 137 -65.93 22.79 -15.14
CA GLU A 137 -64.92 22.12 -15.99
C GLU A 137 -65.02 20.60 -16.30
N GLU A 138 -65.22 20.28 -17.59
CA GLU A 138 -64.93 18.97 -18.19
C GLU A 138 -63.40 18.72 -18.19
N GLU A 139 -62.87 18.17 -17.09
CA GLU A 139 -61.60 17.45 -17.13
C GLU A 139 -61.84 16.03 -17.68
N GLU A 140 -61.13 15.68 -18.77
CA GLU A 140 -60.99 14.30 -19.26
C GLU A 140 -60.62 13.38 -18.08
N LYS A 141 -61.55 12.53 -17.64
CA LYS A 141 -61.28 11.44 -16.70
C LYS A 141 -60.27 10.47 -17.34
N LYS A 142 -58.98 10.69 -17.11
CA LYS A 142 -57.95 9.67 -17.36
C LYS A 142 -58.25 8.46 -16.46
N PRO A 143 -58.30 7.24 -17.01
CA PRO A 143 -58.52 6.04 -16.20
C PRO A 143 -57.45 5.95 -15.12
N LYS A 144 -57.85 5.69 -13.86
CA LYS A 144 -56.90 5.45 -12.77
C LYS A 144 -56.07 4.22 -13.12
N THR A 145 -54.78 4.41 -13.37
CA THR A 145 -53.84 3.31 -13.64
C THR A 145 -53.22 2.81 -12.35
N LYS A 146 -53.13 1.49 -12.19
CA LYS A 146 -52.37 0.84 -11.12
C LYS A 146 -51.01 0.45 -11.69
N LYS A 147 -49.95 0.80 -10.98
CA LYS A 147 -48.59 0.35 -11.30
C LYS A 147 -48.47 -1.12 -10.92
N VAL A 148 -48.39 -1.99 -11.91
CA VAL A 148 -48.20 -3.43 -11.75
C VAL A 148 -46.80 -3.80 -12.24
N GLU A 149 -46.03 -4.47 -11.39
CA GLU A 149 -44.72 -4.99 -11.77
C GLU A 149 -44.89 -6.26 -12.61
N LYS A 150 -44.42 -6.26 -13.86
CA LYS A 150 -44.48 -7.40 -14.77
C LYS A 150 -43.08 -7.83 -15.18
N THR A 151 -42.84 -9.14 -15.13
CA THR A 151 -41.60 -9.74 -15.63
C THR A 151 -41.66 -9.85 -17.15
N VAL A 152 -40.79 -9.12 -17.84
CA VAL A 152 -40.63 -9.16 -19.30
C VAL A 152 -39.34 -9.92 -19.63
N TRP A 153 -39.40 -10.80 -20.62
CA TRP A 153 -38.22 -11.53 -21.10
C TRP A 153 -37.75 -10.94 -22.43
N ASP A 154 -36.47 -10.63 -22.51
CA ASP A 154 -35.85 -10.07 -23.70
C ASP A 154 -34.36 -10.43 -23.80
N TRP A 155 -33.75 -10.17 -24.94
CA TRP A 155 -32.33 -10.37 -25.18
C TRP A 155 -31.50 -9.25 -24.51
N GLU A 156 -30.72 -9.61 -23.50
CA GLU A 156 -29.77 -8.70 -22.83
C GLU A 156 -28.37 -8.83 -23.44
N LEU A 157 -27.76 -7.72 -23.87
CA LEU A 157 -26.39 -7.69 -24.40
C LEU A 157 -25.37 -7.86 -23.27
N MET A 158 -24.48 -8.85 -23.40
CA MET A 158 -23.53 -9.20 -22.34
C MET A 158 -22.13 -8.60 -22.50
N ASN A 159 -21.66 -8.39 -23.73
CA ASN A 159 -20.28 -8.00 -24.07
C ASN A 159 -20.20 -6.59 -24.69
N ASP A 160 -20.77 -5.60 -24.01
CA ASP A 160 -20.80 -4.20 -24.48
C ASP A 160 -19.42 -3.50 -24.46
N ILE A 161 -18.41 -4.10 -23.82
CA ILE A 161 -17.11 -3.45 -23.64
C ILE A 161 -16.23 -3.69 -24.85
N LYS A 162 -15.97 -2.62 -25.60
CA LYS A 162 -15.08 -2.63 -26.74
C LYS A 162 -13.62 -2.87 -26.31
N PRO A 163 -12.87 -3.78 -26.96
CA PRO A 163 -11.44 -4.00 -26.70
C PRO A 163 -10.58 -2.78 -27.11
N ILE A 164 -10.50 -1.74 -26.26
CA ILE A 164 -9.82 -0.50 -26.61
C ILE A 164 -8.30 -0.66 -26.83
N TRP A 165 -7.69 -1.74 -26.33
CA TRP A 165 -6.27 -2.05 -26.58
C TRP A 165 -5.99 -2.50 -28.02
N GLN A 166 -7.01 -2.90 -28.77
CA GLN A 166 -6.87 -3.29 -30.18
C GLN A 166 -6.84 -2.07 -31.11
N ARG A 167 -7.40 -0.94 -30.67
CA ARG A 167 -7.39 0.32 -31.43
C ARG A 167 -6.02 1.00 -31.31
N PRO A 168 -5.56 1.73 -32.33
CA PRO A 168 -4.39 2.60 -32.22
C PRO A 168 -4.55 3.60 -31.07
N SER A 169 -3.52 3.79 -30.25
CA SER A 169 -3.59 4.64 -29.05
C SER A 169 -3.96 6.11 -29.34
N LYS A 170 -3.78 6.57 -30.57
CA LYS A 170 -4.15 7.93 -31.03
C LYS A 170 -5.63 8.11 -31.34
N GLU A 171 -6.36 7.01 -31.52
CA GLU A 171 -7.78 7.01 -31.86
C GLU A 171 -8.67 6.79 -30.63
N VAL A 172 -8.07 6.53 -29.47
CA VAL A 172 -8.80 6.26 -28.22
C VAL A 172 -8.70 7.51 -27.36
N GLU A 173 -9.86 8.09 -27.04
CA GLU A 173 -9.94 9.29 -26.22
C GLU A 173 -9.73 8.98 -24.73
N GLU A 174 -9.34 9.97 -23.94
CA GLU A 174 -9.10 9.80 -22.49
C GLU A 174 -10.32 9.25 -21.75
N ASP A 175 -11.52 9.72 -22.10
CA ASP A 175 -12.78 9.28 -21.49
C ASP A 175 -13.08 7.80 -21.77
N GLU A 176 -12.64 7.27 -22.91
CA GLU A 176 -12.78 5.85 -23.22
C GLU A 176 -11.87 4.98 -22.34
N TYR A 177 -10.65 5.45 -22.02
CA TYR A 177 -9.78 4.75 -21.06
C TYR A 177 -10.36 4.76 -19.65
N LYS A 178 -10.93 5.89 -19.22
CA LYS A 178 -11.58 6.03 -17.90
C LYS A 178 -12.81 5.13 -17.80
N ALA A 179 -13.67 5.16 -18.80
CA ALA A 179 -14.84 4.28 -18.87
C ALA A 179 -14.41 2.81 -18.85
N PHE A 180 -13.42 2.43 -19.67
CA PHE A 180 -12.88 1.08 -19.67
C PHE A 180 -12.33 0.66 -18.30
N TYR A 181 -11.56 1.53 -17.63
CA TYR A 181 -11.05 1.27 -16.28
C TYR A 181 -12.17 0.97 -15.29
N LYS A 182 -13.21 1.81 -15.23
CA LYS A 182 -14.35 1.65 -14.32
C LYS A 182 -15.06 0.32 -14.53
N THR A 183 -15.37 0.00 -15.80
CA THR A 183 -16.08 -1.24 -16.11
C THR A 183 -15.23 -2.48 -15.87
N PHE A 184 -13.94 -2.45 -16.23
CA PHE A 184 -13.03 -3.57 -16.06
C PHE A 184 -12.70 -3.86 -14.58
N SER A 185 -12.44 -2.80 -13.80
CA SER A 185 -12.02 -2.90 -12.41
C SER A 185 -13.18 -2.94 -11.41
N LYS A 186 -14.42 -2.69 -11.88
CA LYS A 186 -15.62 -2.53 -11.05
C LYS A 186 -15.49 -1.38 -10.04
N GLU A 187 -14.74 -0.35 -10.39
CA GLU A 187 -14.58 0.86 -9.58
C GLU A 187 -15.39 2.02 -10.16
N HIS A 188 -15.77 2.97 -9.30
CA HIS A 188 -16.49 4.17 -9.71
C HIS A 188 -15.55 5.33 -10.06
N ASP A 189 -14.35 5.34 -9.49
CA ASP A 189 -13.38 6.42 -9.65
C ASP A 189 -12.54 6.26 -10.92
N ASP A 190 -12.06 7.38 -11.45
CA ASP A 190 -11.10 7.40 -12.56
C ASP A 190 -9.73 6.86 -12.11
N PRO A 191 -8.95 6.24 -13.01
CA PRO A 191 -7.59 5.85 -12.69
C PRO A 191 -6.69 7.08 -12.51
N MET A 192 -5.68 6.97 -11.64
CA MET A 192 -4.70 8.03 -11.41
C MET A 192 -3.87 8.30 -12.67
N ALA A 193 -3.48 7.23 -13.35
CA ALA A 193 -2.69 7.24 -14.57
C ALA A 193 -2.95 5.95 -15.36
N TYR A 194 -2.71 6.01 -16.67
CA TYR A 194 -2.77 4.85 -17.54
C TYR A 194 -1.63 4.88 -18.57
N ILE A 195 -1.32 3.71 -19.12
CA ILE A 195 -0.40 3.57 -20.25
C ILE A 195 -0.90 2.51 -21.22
N HIS A 196 -1.06 2.90 -22.48
CA HIS A 196 -1.37 2.00 -23.59
C HIS A 196 -0.11 1.82 -24.44
N PHE A 197 0.32 0.57 -24.65
CA PHE A 197 1.45 0.26 -25.50
C PHE A 197 1.29 -1.07 -26.23
N THR A 198 1.95 -1.16 -27.38
CA THR A 198 2.23 -2.43 -28.07
C THR A 198 3.69 -2.80 -27.82
N ALA A 199 3.92 -4.06 -27.49
CA ALA A 199 5.24 -4.65 -27.30
C ALA A 199 5.55 -5.54 -28.50
N GLU A 200 6.72 -5.36 -29.10
CA GLU A 200 7.20 -6.14 -30.27
C GLU A 200 8.52 -6.87 -29.93
N GLY A 201 8.90 -7.88 -30.72
CA GLY A 201 10.15 -8.64 -30.55
C GLY A 201 9.90 -10.13 -30.29
N GLU A 202 10.55 -10.71 -29.28
CA GLU A 202 10.41 -12.13 -28.92
C GLU A 202 8.97 -12.54 -28.55
N VAL A 203 8.20 -11.58 -28.03
CA VAL A 203 6.76 -11.73 -27.78
C VAL A 203 6.06 -10.44 -28.19
N THR A 204 5.01 -10.61 -28.99
CA THR A 204 4.14 -9.52 -29.44
C THR A 204 2.87 -9.50 -28.60
N PHE A 205 2.55 -8.36 -28.00
CA PHE A 205 1.31 -8.18 -27.25
C PHE A 205 0.92 -6.72 -27.14
N LYS A 206 -0.37 -6.47 -26.95
CA LYS A 206 -0.94 -5.17 -26.66
C LYS A 206 -1.36 -5.15 -25.19
N SER A 207 -1.17 -4.02 -24.52
CA SER A 207 -1.51 -3.90 -23.11
C SER A 207 -1.91 -2.49 -22.74
N ILE A 208 -2.86 -2.40 -21.82
CA ILE A 208 -3.20 -1.17 -21.10
C ILE A 208 -3.03 -1.46 -19.62
N LEU A 209 -2.24 -0.64 -18.95
CA LEU A 209 -2.01 -0.69 -17.51
C LEU A 209 -2.51 0.59 -16.85
N PHE A 210 -2.96 0.45 -15.61
CA PHE A 210 -3.56 1.51 -14.81
C PHE A 210 -2.95 1.56 -13.41
N VAL A 211 -2.81 2.77 -12.89
CA VAL A 211 -2.61 3.03 -11.47
C VAL A 211 -3.96 3.45 -10.87
N PRO A 212 -4.51 2.72 -9.88
CA PRO A 212 -5.73 3.13 -9.20
C PRO A 212 -5.52 4.45 -8.45
N ASN A 213 -6.60 5.21 -8.23
CA ASN A 213 -6.52 6.49 -7.52
C ASN A 213 -6.26 6.34 -6.01
N SER A 214 -6.64 5.20 -5.44
CA SER A 214 -6.41 4.86 -4.03
C SER A 214 -5.90 3.43 -3.90
N ALA A 215 -5.11 3.16 -2.86
CA ALA A 215 -4.64 1.83 -2.58
C ALA A 215 -5.84 0.90 -2.24
N PRO A 216 -5.93 -0.28 -2.86
CA PRO A 216 -6.98 -1.26 -2.51
C PRO A 216 -6.93 -1.61 -1.02
N ARG A 217 -8.11 -1.79 -0.41
CA ARG A 217 -8.20 -2.27 0.98
C ARG A 217 -7.49 -3.62 1.10
N GLY A 218 -6.59 -3.73 2.08
CA GLY A 218 -5.82 -4.96 2.30
C GLY A 218 -4.76 -5.25 1.24
N LEU A 219 -4.17 -4.21 0.63
CA LEU A 219 -3.06 -4.33 -0.35
C LEU A 219 -1.83 -5.07 0.22
N PHE A 220 -1.58 -4.89 1.52
CA PHE A 220 -0.45 -5.51 2.24
C PHE A 220 -0.87 -6.69 3.12
N ASP A 221 -2.16 -7.05 3.13
CA ASP A 221 -2.63 -8.25 3.83
C ASP A 221 -2.01 -9.46 3.16
N GLU A 222 -1.34 -10.31 3.94
CA GLU A 222 -0.65 -11.48 3.41
C GLU A 222 0.33 -11.12 2.27
N TYR A 223 1.06 -10.01 2.44
CA TYR A 223 1.98 -9.49 1.42
C TYR A 223 2.91 -10.59 0.90
N GLY A 224 2.78 -10.88 -0.39
CA GLY A 224 3.59 -11.86 -1.10
C GLY A 224 3.06 -13.29 -1.12
N SER A 225 1.99 -13.61 -0.38
CA SER A 225 1.22 -14.86 -0.53
C SER A 225 -0.16 -14.60 -1.16
N LYS A 226 -0.80 -13.46 -0.87
CA LYS A 226 -2.08 -13.09 -1.48
C LYS A 226 -1.95 -12.92 -2.99
N LYS A 227 -2.87 -13.57 -3.71
CA LYS A 227 -2.98 -13.51 -5.18
C LYS A 227 -3.63 -12.19 -5.58
N SER A 228 -2.99 -11.41 -6.45
CA SER A 228 -3.60 -10.24 -7.08
C SER A 228 -4.16 -10.65 -8.44
N ASP A 229 -5.47 -10.48 -8.62
CA ASP A 229 -6.24 -10.75 -9.84
C ASP A 229 -6.37 -9.51 -10.76
N PHE A 230 -5.57 -8.48 -10.49
CA PHE A 230 -5.70 -7.17 -11.12
C PHE A 230 -5.24 -7.09 -12.58
N ILE A 231 -4.36 -7.99 -13.01
CA ILE A 231 -3.94 -8.07 -14.41
C ILE A 231 -4.49 -9.34 -15.03
N LYS A 232 -5.31 -9.17 -16.06
CA LYS A 232 -5.93 -10.27 -16.79
C LYS A 232 -5.16 -10.55 -18.08
N LEU A 233 -4.82 -11.81 -18.30
CA LEU A 233 -4.20 -12.26 -19.54
C LEU A 233 -5.27 -12.76 -20.52
N TYR A 234 -5.18 -12.25 -21.73
CA TYR A 234 -5.96 -12.64 -22.89
C TYR A 234 -5.03 -13.21 -23.96
N VAL A 235 -5.54 -14.20 -24.68
CA VAL A 235 -4.93 -14.68 -25.93
C VAL A 235 -5.99 -14.66 -27.00
N ARG A 236 -5.76 -13.89 -28.06
CA ARG A 236 -6.75 -13.63 -29.12
C ARG A 236 -8.09 -13.18 -28.53
N ARG A 237 -8.06 -12.25 -27.56
CA ARG A 237 -9.24 -11.68 -26.87
C ARG A 237 -10.01 -12.66 -25.99
N VAL A 238 -9.57 -13.91 -25.87
CA VAL A 238 -10.14 -14.91 -24.96
C VAL A 238 -9.42 -14.84 -23.62
N PHE A 239 -10.19 -14.73 -22.54
CA PHE A 239 -9.64 -14.74 -21.18
C PHE A 239 -8.97 -16.09 -20.90
N ILE A 240 -7.72 -16.05 -20.44
CA ILE A 240 -6.95 -17.24 -20.08
C ILE A 240 -6.92 -17.39 -18.56
N THR A 241 -6.35 -16.41 -17.86
CA THR A 241 -6.32 -16.40 -16.40
C THR A 241 -5.89 -15.03 -15.86
N ASP A 242 -6.26 -14.78 -14.61
CA ASP A 242 -5.85 -13.68 -13.73
C ASP A 242 -4.95 -14.16 -12.58
N ASP A 243 -4.76 -15.47 -12.44
CA ASP A 243 -3.96 -16.11 -11.39
C ASP A 243 -2.48 -16.22 -11.80
N PHE A 244 -1.82 -15.09 -12.00
CA PHE A 244 -0.40 -15.06 -12.36
C PHE A 244 0.47 -14.26 -11.39
N HIS A 245 1.06 -14.98 -10.42
CA HIS A 245 2.07 -14.46 -9.51
C HIS A 245 3.32 -13.88 -10.20
N ASP A 246 3.62 -14.32 -11.42
CA ASP A 246 4.85 -13.95 -12.12
C ASP A 246 4.68 -12.82 -13.15
N MET A 247 3.46 -12.34 -13.39
CA MET A 247 3.21 -11.27 -14.38
C MET A 247 3.70 -9.91 -13.90
N MET A 248 3.58 -9.64 -12.60
CA MET A 248 4.09 -8.43 -11.94
C MET A 248 4.87 -8.78 -10.67
N PRO A 249 5.91 -8.01 -10.33
CA PRO A 249 6.56 -8.14 -9.04
C PRO A 249 5.63 -7.71 -7.91
N LYS A 250 5.86 -8.23 -6.70
CA LYS A 250 5.04 -7.99 -5.49
C LYS A 250 4.86 -6.52 -5.18
N TYR A 251 5.91 -5.71 -5.35
CA TYR A 251 5.83 -4.28 -5.11
C TYR A 251 4.91 -3.52 -6.09
N LEU A 252 4.55 -4.09 -7.25
CA LEU A 252 3.59 -3.53 -8.21
C LEU A 252 2.23 -4.25 -8.19
N ASN A 253 1.90 -4.95 -7.11
CA ASN A 253 0.64 -5.67 -6.93
C ASN A 253 -0.62 -4.78 -6.86
N PHE A 254 -0.49 -3.46 -7.00
CA PHE A 254 -1.61 -2.52 -7.10
C PHE A 254 -1.97 -2.18 -8.56
N VAL A 255 -1.10 -2.52 -9.52
CA VAL A 255 -1.30 -2.18 -10.93
C VAL A 255 -2.39 -3.06 -11.52
N LYS A 256 -3.35 -2.44 -12.19
CA LYS A 256 -4.46 -3.12 -12.88
C LYS A 256 -4.27 -3.06 -14.38
N GLY A 257 -4.85 -4.01 -15.11
CA GLY A 257 -4.89 -3.91 -16.56
C GLY A 257 -5.10 -5.21 -17.31
N VAL A 258 -4.86 -5.12 -18.62
CA VAL A 258 -5.03 -6.22 -19.56
C VAL A 258 -3.76 -6.43 -20.37
N VAL A 259 -3.48 -7.69 -20.68
CA VAL A 259 -2.42 -8.10 -21.60
C VAL A 259 -3.05 -9.04 -22.62
N ASP A 260 -3.00 -8.69 -23.90
CA ASP A 260 -3.58 -9.50 -24.98
C ASP A 260 -2.49 -9.81 -26.02
N SER A 261 -2.31 -11.09 -26.33
CA SER A 261 -1.29 -11.57 -27.26
C SER A 261 -1.87 -12.60 -28.22
N ASP A 262 -1.51 -12.50 -29.50
CA ASP A 262 -1.98 -13.44 -30.53
C ASP A 262 -1.05 -14.65 -30.73
N ASP A 263 0.16 -14.56 -30.15
CA ASP A 263 1.30 -15.45 -30.40
C ASP A 263 1.61 -16.43 -29.25
N LEU A 264 0.85 -16.37 -28.16
CA LEU A 264 1.15 -17.20 -26.98
C LEU A 264 0.72 -18.66 -27.18
N PRO A 265 1.61 -19.64 -26.96
CA PRO A 265 1.27 -21.06 -27.05
C PRO A 265 0.41 -21.47 -25.86
N LEU A 266 -0.88 -21.68 -26.12
CA LEU A 266 -1.84 -22.19 -25.15
C LEU A 266 -1.67 -23.70 -24.95
N ASN A 267 -1.92 -24.15 -23.73
CA ASN A 267 -2.10 -25.58 -23.47
C ASN A 267 -3.48 -26.05 -23.98
N VAL A 268 -3.74 -27.36 -23.93
CA VAL A 268 -5.02 -27.93 -24.38
C VAL A 268 -6.19 -27.45 -23.51
N SER A 269 -5.98 -27.22 -22.20
CA SER A 269 -7.03 -26.73 -21.31
C SER A 269 -7.40 -25.26 -21.52
N ARG A 270 -6.52 -24.49 -22.18
CA ARG A 270 -6.59 -23.02 -22.35
C ARG A 270 -6.64 -22.21 -21.05
N GLU A 271 -6.26 -22.81 -19.93
CA GLU A 271 -6.21 -22.14 -18.63
C GLU A 271 -4.78 -21.80 -18.20
N THR A 272 -3.78 -22.49 -18.75
CA THR A 272 -2.37 -22.24 -18.43
C THR A 272 -1.51 -22.18 -19.69
N LEU A 273 -0.39 -21.47 -19.60
CA LEU A 273 0.56 -21.32 -20.71
C LEU A 273 1.59 -22.44 -20.69
N GLN A 274 1.93 -23.00 -21.87
CA GLN A 274 2.93 -24.07 -21.99
C GLN A 274 4.37 -23.60 -21.74
N GLN A 275 4.70 -22.33 -22.04
CA GLN A 275 6.07 -21.82 -22.00
C GLN A 275 6.27 -20.70 -20.99
N HIS A 276 6.87 -21.03 -19.84
CA HIS A 276 7.17 -20.08 -18.76
C HIS A 276 8.22 -19.00 -19.13
N LYS A 277 9.00 -19.19 -20.20
CA LYS A 277 10.06 -18.23 -20.60
C LYS A 277 9.49 -16.92 -21.15
N LEU A 278 8.47 -16.99 -22.00
CA LEU A 278 7.82 -15.82 -22.61
C LEU A 278 7.21 -14.89 -21.54
N LEU A 279 6.66 -15.48 -20.47
CA LEU A 279 6.12 -14.72 -19.34
C LEU A 279 7.15 -13.81 -18.67
N LYS A 280 8.40 -14.27 -18.52
CA LYS A 280 9.48 -13.43 -17.95
C LYS A 280 9.79 -12.22 -18.83
N VAL A 281 9.66 -12.37 -20.16
CA VAL A 281 9.85 -11.29 -21.13
C VAL A 281 8.70 -10.30 -21.05
N ILE A 282 7.45 -10.79 -20.99
CA ILE A 282 6.25 -9.97 -20.78
C ILE A 282 6.39 -9.17 -19.48
N ARG A 283 6.68 -9.82 -18.35
CA ARG A 283 6.89 -9.16 -17.04
C ARG A 283 7.92 -8.02 -17.13
N LYS A 284 9.09 -8.26 -17.74
CA LYS A 284 10.12 -7.22 -17.90
C LYS A 284 9.61 -6.01 -18.66
N LYS A 285 8.83 -6.22 -19.74
CA LYS A 285 8.23 -5.14 -20.52
C LYS A 285 7.14 -4.41 -19.72
N LEU A 286 6.27 -5.13 -19.01
CA LEU A 286 5.23 -4.57 -18.14
C LEU A 286 5.82 -3.70 -17.03
N VAL A 287 6.82 -4.21 -16.29
CA VAL A 287 7.53 -3.46 -15.24
C VAL A 287 8.16 -2.21 -15.82
N ARG A 288 8.84 -2.31 -16.96
CA ARG A 288 9.47 -1.15 -17.60
C ARG A 288 8.45 -0.06 -17.92
N LYS A 289 7.34 -0.43 -18.57
CA LYS A 289 6.27 0.49 -18.96
C LYS A 289 5.52 1.05 -17.76
N THR A 290 5.34 0.27 -16.70
CA THR A 290 4.76 0.75 -15.44
C THR A 290 5.63 1.83 -14.80
N LEU A 291 6.93 1.61 -14.69
CA LEU A 291 7.84 2.62 -14.13
C LEU A 291 7.94 3.87 -15.02
N ASP A 292 7.81 3.72 -16.35
CA ASP A 292 7.71 4.87 -17.27
C ASP A 292 6.39 5.63 -17.08
N MET A 293 5.27 4.93 -16.85
CA MET A 293 3.97 5.52 -16.55
C MET A 293 4.03 6.32 -15.24
N ILE A 294 4.55 5.72 -14.16
CA ILE A 294 4.69 6.37 -12.86
C ILE A 294 5.59 7.62 -12.95
N LYS A 295 6.69 7.54 -13.71
CA LYS A 295 7.60 8.68 -13.94
C LYS A 295 6.91 9.85 -14.69
N LYS A 296 5.90 9.58 -15.51
CA LYS A 296 5.18 10.60 -16.29
C LYS A 296 4.10 11.33 -15.49
N ILE A 297 3.77 10.88 -14.29
CA ILE A 297 2.84 11.59 -13.41
C ILE A 297 3.43 12.96 -13.07
N ALA A 298 2.64 14.03 -13.23
CA ALA A 298 3.07 15.39 -12.92
C ALA A 298 3.52 15.50 -11.45
N GLU A 299 4.55 16.30 -11.19
CA GLU A 299 5.24 16.32 -9.90
C GLU A 299 4.32 16.61 -8.70
N GLU A 300 3.39 17.56 -8.86
CA GLU A 300 2.39 17.89 -7.84
C GLU A 300 1.48 16.68 -7.54
N LYS A 301 0.86 16.10 -8.58
CA LYS A 301 0.02 14.88 -8.47
C LYS A 301 0.81 13.68 -7.93
N TYR A 302 2.10 13.59 -8.25
CA TYR A 302 2.98 12.54 -7.77
C TYR A 302 3.16 12.63 -6.26
N ASN A 303 3.52 13.81 -5.75
CA ASN A 303 3.79 14.02 -4.33
C ASN A 303 2.49 13.98 -3.50
N ASP A 304 1.41 14.61 -3.99
CA ASP A 304 0.19 14.81 -3.22
C ASP A 304 -0.80 13.67 -3.27
N THR A 305 -0.73 12.81 -4.30
CA THR A 305 -1.63 11.67 -4.46
C THR A 305 -0.86 10.36 -4.56
N PHE A 306 -0.03 10.18 -5.60
CA PHE A 306 0.62 8.88 -5.85
C PHE A 306 1.48 8.41 -4.67
N TRP A 307 2.31 9.29 -4.12
CA TRP A 307 3.25 8.93 -3.06
C TRP A 307 2.56 8.56 -1.75
N LYS A 308 1.42 9.20 -1.44
CA LYS A 308 0.65 8.89 -0.23
C LYS A 308 0.05 7.48 -0.28
N GLU A 309 -0.39 7.06 -1.46
CA GLU A 309 -1.02 5.75 -1.66
C GLU A 309 0.01 4.63 -1.88
N PHE A 310 1.06 4.88 -2.67
CA PHE A 310 1.97 3.84 -3.17
C PHE A 310 3.45 4.09 -2.84
N GLY A 311 3.77 5.03 -1.94
CA GLY A 311 5.15 5.29 -1.51
C GLY A 311 5.83 4.05 -0.92
N THR A 312 5.10 3.30 -0.08
CA THR A 312 5.57 2.02 0.49
C THR A 312 5.90 1.01 -0.60
N ASN A 313 5.06 0.89 -1.63
CA ASN A 313 5.30 0.01 -2.78
C ASN A 313 6.60 0.37 -3.51
N VAL A 314 6.87 1.66 -3.74
CA VAL A 314 8.13 2.10 -4.38
C VAL A 314 9.34 1.72 -3.50
N LYS A 315 9.24 1.93 -2.18
CA LYS A 315 10.32 1.58 -1.23
C LYS A 315 10.59 0.08 -1.20
N LEU A 316 9.55 -0.76 -1.20
CA LEU A 316 9.70 -2.22 -1.31
C LEU A 316 10.34 -2.61 -2.65
N GLY A 317 9.99 -1.93 -3.74
CA GLY A 317 10.63 -2.12 -5.04
C GLY A 317 12.14 -1.85 -5.00
N VAL A 318 12.61 -0.83 -4.29
CA VAL A 318 14.05 -0.56 -4.14
C VAL A 318 14.78 -1.71 -3.45
N ILE A 319 14.12 -2.34 -2.46
CA ILE A 319 14.65 -3.48 -1.72
C ILE A 319 14.69 -4.73 -2.61
N GLU A 320 13.57 -5.06 -3.26
CA GLU A 320 13.35 -6.32 -3.98
C GLU A 320 13.92 -6.34 -5.41
N ASP A 321 13.78 -5.24 -6.18
CA ASP A 321 14.10 -5.19 -7.62
C ASP A 321 15.45 -4.54 -7.90
N HIS A 322 16.51 -5.32 -7.72
CA HIS A 322 17.89 -4.91 -8.00
C HIS A 322 18.07 -4.34 -9.42
N SER A 323 17.35 -4.87 -10.40
CA SER A 323 17.51 -4.51 -11.82
C SER A 323 16.91 -3.13 -12.15
N ASN A 324 15.86 -2.72 -11.44
CA ASN A 324 15.23 -1.41 -11.60
C ASN A 324 15.54 -0.43 -10.47
N ARG A 325 16.39 -0.80 -9.50
CA ARG A 325 16.71 0.00 -8.31
C ARG A 325 17.07 1.45 -8.64
N THR A 326 17.90 1.70 -9.65
CA THR A 326 18.29 3.06 -10.04
C THR A 326 17.10 3.88 -10.55
N ARG A 327 16.15 3.26 -11.27
CA ARG A 327 14.93 3.94 -11.74
C ARG A 327 13.97 4.20 -10.59
N LEU A 328 13.82 3.24 -9.68
CA LEU A 328 12.99 3.35 -8.49
C LEU A 328 13.54 4.39 -7.50
N ALA A 329 14.86 4.49 -7.34
CA ALA A 329 15.48 5.48 -6.46
C ALA A 329 15.12 6.92 -6.85
N LYS A 330 14.97 7.21 -8.15
CA LYS A 330 14.54 8.54 -8.65
C LYS A 330 13.06 8.85 -8.35
N LEU A 331 12.27 7.82 -8.07
CA LEU A 331 10.88 7.95 -7.68
C LEU A 331 10.73 8.18 -6.16
N LEU A 332 11.77 7.94 -5.36
CA LEU A 332 11.69 8.14 -3.92
C LEU A 332 11.39 9.60 -3.56
N ARG A 333 10.58 9.78 -2.52
CA ARG A 333 10.29 11.07 -1.89
C ARG A 333 10.44 10.95 -0.39
N PHE A 334 11.06 11.93 0.23
CA PHE A 334 11.22 11.96 1.68
C PHE A 334 10.98 13.36 2.23
N GLN A 335 10.68 13.43 3.52
CA GLN A 335 10.72 14.69 4.24
C GLN A 335 12.18 15.12 4.44
N SER A 336 12.45 16.43 4.48
CA SER A 336 13.78 16.92 4.80
C SER A 336 13.74 18.19 5.65
N SER A 337 14.90 18.60 6.15
CA SER A 337 15.07 19.84 6.89
C SER A 337 14.95 21.10 6.02
N HIS A 338 14.78 20.96 4.70
CA HIS A 338 14.64 22.09 3.79
C HIS A 338 13.24 22.74 3.86
N HIS A 339 12.21 21.94 4.14
CA HIS A 339 10.83 22.42 4.25
C HIS A 339 10.09 21.71 5.39
N GLU A 340 9.15 22.40 6.05
CA GLU A 340 8.42 21.89 7.22
C GLU A 340 7.49 20.70 6.92
N SER A 341 7.02 20.56 5.69
CA SER A 341 6.02 19.56 5.31
C SER A 341 6.22 18.95 3.93
N ASN A 342 6.93 19.63 3.02
CA ASN A 342 6.99 19.23 1.63
C ASN A 342 7.97 18.07 1.48
N LEU A 343 7.62 17.14 0.62
CA LEU A 343 8.51 16.06 0.25
C LEU A 343 9.53 16.56 -0.78
N THR A 344 10.72 15.98 -0.77
CA THR A 344 11.77 16.21 -1.76
C THR A 344 12.17 14.90 -2.42
N SER A 345 12.54 14.95 -3.70
CA SER A 345 13.25 13.86 -4.36
C SER A 345 14.73 13.81 -3.94
N LEU A 346 15.40 12.70 -4.24
CA LEU A 346 16.85 12.59 -4.07
C LEU A 346 17.62 13.45 -5.06
N ASP A 347 17.14 13.61 -6.30
CA ASP A 347 17.74 14.51 -7.29
C ASP A 347 17.75 15.96 -6.76
N GLN A 348 16.60 16.42 -6.23
CA GLN A 348 16.46 17.74 -5.61
C GLN A 348 17.36 17.93 -4.37
N TYR A 349 17.55 16.89 -3.56
CA TYR A 349 18.51 16.94 -2.45
C TYR A 349 19.93 17.14 -2.98
N VAL A 350 20.33 16.36 -4.00
CA VAL A 350 21.68 16.44 -4.59
C VAL A 350 21.95 17.81 -5.19
N GLU A 351 20.98 18.41 -5.88
CA GLU A 351 21.08 19.78 -6.41
C GLU A 351 21.34 20.84 -5.33
N ARG A 352 20.85 20.62 -4.10
CA ARG A 352 21.05 21.52 -2.95
C ARG A 352 22.26 21.14 -2.07
N MET A 353 22.98 20.08 -2.41
CA MET A 353 24.19 19.70 -1.67
C MET A 353 25.26 20.78 -1.78
N LYS A 354 26.04 20.93 -0.71
CA LYS A 354 27.20 21.82 -0.75
C LYS A 354 28.29 21.27 -1.65
N GLU A 355 29.13 22.15 -2.20
CA GLU A 355 30.19 21.83 -3.16
C GLU A 355 31.09 20.65 -2.74
N LYS A 356 31.48 20.59 -1.46
CA LYS A 356 32.35 19.53 -0.92
C LYS A 356 31.61 18.44 -0.16
N GLN A 357 30.27 18.44 -0.22
CA GLN A 357 29.46 17.40 0.40
C GLN A 357 29.46 16.15 -0.50
N ASP A 358 29.90 15.03 0.05
CA ASP A 358 29.99 13.73 -0.61
C ASP A 358 28.98 12.70 -0.06
N LYS A 359 28.24 13.07 0.99
CA LYS A 359 27.26 12.20 1.64
C LYS A 359 25.86 12.82 1.71
N ILE A 360 24.85 11.98 1.51
CA ILE A 360 23.43 12.30 1.77
C ILE A 360 23.14 11.99 3.23
N TYR A 361 22.88 13.02 4.03
CA TYR A 361 22.62 12.85 5.46
C TYR A 361 21.15 12.54 5.71
N PHE A 362 20.89 11.54 6.56
CA PHE A 362 19.52 11.20 6.97
C PHE A 362 19.43 10.86 8.46
N MET A 363 18.26 11.10 9.03
CA MET A 363 17.88 10.73 10.40
C MET A 363 16.59 9.90 10.34
N ALA A 364 16.60 8.73 10.98
CA ALA A 364 15.43 7.86 11.09
C ALA A 364 14.84 7.91 12.50
N GLY A 365 13.53 8.06 12.61
CA GLY A 365 12.81 8.10 13.89
C GLY A 365 11.36 7.63 13.74
N ALA A 366 10.63 7.51 14.85
CA ALA A 366 9.23 7.07 14.80
C ALA A 366 8.28 8.17 14.30
N SER A 367 8.72 9.42 14.28
CA SER A 367 7.97 10.56 13.75
C SER A 367 8.90 11.65 13.25
N ARG A 368 8.38 12.56 12.42
CA ARG A 368 9.11 13.75 11.97
C ARG A 368 9.63 14.58 13.16
N LYS A 369 8.76 14.86 14.13
CA LYS A 369 9.07 15.67 15.31
C LYS A 369 10.22 15.09 16.14
N GLU A 370 10.26 13.77 16.27
CA GLU A 370 11.37 13.08 16.94
C GLU A 370 12.67 13.22 16.14
N ALA A 371 12.63 12.98 14.83
CA ALA A 371 13.80 13.02 13.96
C ALA A 371 14.41 14.44 13.84
N GLU A 372 13.57 15.48 13.70
CA GLU A 372 14.01 16.86 13.56
C GLU A 372 14.54 17.47 14.86
N SER A 373 14.00 17.05 16.02
CA SER A 373 14.45 17.48 17.35
C SER A 373 15.56 16.61 17.93
N SER A 374 16.12 15.70 17.13
CA SER A 374 17.17 14.79 17.54
C SER A 374 18.50 15.51 17.83
N PRO A 375 19.26 15.09 18.86
CA PRO A 375 20.60 15.64 19.11
C PRO A 375 21.55 15.47 17.91
N PHE A 376 21.34 14.47 17.05
CA PHE A 376 22.24 14.15 15.95
C PHE A 376 22.24 15.14 14.80
N VAL A 377 21.15 15.91 14.64
CA VAL A 377 21.01 16.85 13.52
C VAL A 377 21.46 18.27 13.85
N GLU A 378 21.58 18.61 15.13
CA GLU A 378 21.78 19.99 15.60
C GLU A 378 22.91 20.74 14.89
N ARG A 379 24.13 20.17 14.85
CA ARG A 379 25.28 20.86 14.23
C ARG A 379 25.29 20.78 12.71
N LEU A 380 24.68 19.75 12.12
CA LEU A 380 24.48 19.66 10.67
C LEU A 380 23.58 20.81 10.21
N LEU A 381 22.42 20.97 10.85
CA LEU A 381 21.47 22.05 10.58
C LEU A 381 22.09 23.42 10.85
N LYS A 382 22.78 23.59 11.99
CA LYS A 382 23.48 24.85 12.30
C LYS A 382 24.56 25.20 11.27
N LYS A 383 25.23 24.21 10.69
CA LYS A 383 26.18 24.42 9.59
C LYS A 383 25.48 24.59 8.24
N GLY A 384 24.17 24.39 8.12
CA GLY A 384 23.41 24.51 6.89
C GLY A 384 23.47 23.28 5.97
N TYR A 385 23.68 22.08 6.52
CA TYR A 385 23.51 20.83 5.78
C TYR A 385 22.06 20.39 5.82
N GLU A 386 21.51 19.98 4.68
CA GLU A 386 20.17 19.39 4.61
C GLU A 386 20.20 17.95 5.17
N VAL A 387 19.19 17.59 5.95
CA VAL A 387 19.00 16.23 6.50
C VAL A 387 17.66 15.67 6.05
N ILE A 388 17.67 14.48 5.48
CA ILE A 388 16.45 13.71 5.16
C ILE A 388 15.89 13.09 6.45
N TYR A 389 14.58 13.18 6.64
CA TYR A 389 13.86 12.55 7.75
C TYR A 389 13.11 11.31 7.28
N LEU A 390 13.45 10.17 7.85
CA LEU A 390 12.82 8.88 7.61
C LEU A 390 11.87 8.59 8.77
N THR A 391 10.59 8.41 8.47
CA THR A 391 9.52 8.34 9.47
C THR A 391 8.72 7.05 9.41
N GLU A 392 8.92 6.24 8.38
CA GLU A 392 8.27 4.95 8.23
C GLU A 392 9.25 3.80 8.52
N PRO A 393 8.80 2.67 9.07
CA PRO A 393 9.67 1.53 9.36
C PRO A 393 10.44 1.00 8.14
N VAL A 394 9.81 1.01 6.96
CA VAL A 394 10.41 0.52 5.71
C VAL A 394 11.53 1.41 5.17
N ASP A 395 11.57 2.70 5.58
CA ASP A 395 12.52 3.68 5.06
C ASP A 395 13.97 3.28 5.30
N GLU A 396 14.28 2.81 6.52
CA GLU A 396 15.67 2.48 6.88
C GLU A 396 16.16 1.24 6.12
N TYR A 397 15.29 0.26 5.87
CA TYR A 397 15.59 -0.87 4.98
C TYR A 397 15.77 -0.43 3.53
N CYS A 398 14.92 0.50 3.05
CA CYS A 398 15.01 1.05 1.70
C CYS A 398 16.36 1.74 1.46
N ILE A 399 16.79 2.61 2.39
CA ILE A 399 18.10 3.28 2.30
C ILE A 399 19.25 2.29 2.47
N GLN A 400 19.13 1.28 3.34
CA GLN A 400 20.15 0.23 3.47
C GLN A 400 20.32 -0.61 2.20
N ALA A 401 19.24 -0.82 1.43
CA ALA A 401 19.28 -1.51 0.14
C ALA A 401 19.83 -0.66 -1.02
N LEU A 402 20.04 0.65 -0.79
CA LEU A 402 20.51 1.62 -1.77
C LEU A 402 21.92 2.12 -1.40
N PRO A 403 23.00 1.53 -1.97
CA PRO A 403 24.38 1.85 -1.55
C PRO A 403 24.77 3.32 -1.79
N GLU A 404 24.35 3.86 -2.93
CA GLU A 404 24.62 5.23 -3.35
C GLU A 404 23.53 5.72 -4.31
N PHE A 405 23.43 7.05 -4.42
CA PHE A 405 22.59 7.75 -5.38
C PHE A 405 23.40 8.87 -6.01
N ASP A 406 23.48 8.88 -7.35
CA ASP A 406 24.28 9.84 -8.12
C ASP A 406 25.75 9.97 -7.62
N GLY A 407 26.36 8.82 -7.29
CA GLY A 407 27.72 8.75 -6.75
C GLY A 407 27.88 9.21 -5.29
N LYS A 408 26.80 9.60 -4.62
CA LYS A 408 26.80 10.04 -3.22
C LYS A 408 26.32 8.91 -2.31
N ARG A 409 27.06 8.65 -1.23
CA ARG A 409 26.70 7.62 -0.24
C ARG A 409 25.75 8.17 0.82
N PHE A 410 24.89 7.32 1.35
CA PHE A 410 24.01 7.69 2.46
C PHE A 410 24.75 7.62 3.80
N GLN A 411 24.48 8.57 4.69
CA GLN A 411 25.03 8.63 6.04
C GLN A 411 23.93 8.84 7.07
N ASN A 412 23.71 7.80 7.89
CA ASN A 412 22.86 7.92 9.07
C ASN A 412 23.57 8.82 10.09
N VAL A 413 22.91 9.90 10.52
CA VAL A 413 23.48 10.86 11.47
C VAL A 413 23.52 10.33 12.91
N ALA A 414 22.78 9.25 13.22
CA ALA A 414 22.82 8.55 14.49
C ALA A 414 23.96 7.51 14.57
N LYS A 415 24.75 7.35 13.50
CA LYS A 415 25.89 6.43 13.43
C LYS A 415 27.23 7.17 13.37
N GLU A 416 28.31 6.44 13.61
CA GLU A 416 29.68 6.88 13.32
C GLU A 416 29.86 7.19 11.82
N GLY A 417 30.81 8.08 11.51
CA GLY A 417 31.18 8.44 10.13
C GLY A 417 30.71 9.82 9.66
N VAL A 418 29.97 10.57 10.48
CA VAL A 418 29.68 12.00 10.23
C VAL A 418 30.99 12.77 10.37
N LYS A 419 31.37 13.46 9.29
CA LYS A 419 32.56 14.30 9.24
C LYS A 419 32.14 15.73 8.89
N PHE A 420 32.84 16.69 9.45
CA PHE A 420 32.69 18.09 9.10
C PHE A 420 34.00 18.60 8.54
N GLU A 421 33.91 19.54 7.59
CA GLU A 421 35.08 20.34 7.27
C GLU A 421 35.48 21.17 8.48
N GLU A 422 36.78 21.15 8.75
CA GLU A 422 37.39 21.77 9.90
C GLU A 422 38.64 22.55 9.45
N SER A 423 38.72 23.83 9.81
CA SER A 423 39.94 24.63 9.63
C SER A 423 41.00 24.19 10.65
N GLU A 424 42.29 24.39 10.36
CA GLU A 424 43.39 24.07 11.29
C GLU A 424 43.15 24.63 12.71
N LYS A 425 42.70 25.88 12.83
CA LYS A 425 42.37 26.50 14.13
C LYS A 425 41.28 25.74 14.92
N SER A 426 40.26 25.22 14.24
CA SER A 426 39.18 24.46 14.89
C SER A 426 39.67 23.08 15.30
N LYS A 427 40.56 22.48 14.50
CA LYS A 427 41.21 21.21 14.80
C LYS A 427 42.12 21.30 16.02
N GLU A 428 42.97 22.31 16.09
CA GLU A 428 43.81 22.60 17.26
C GLU A 428 42.97 22.83 18.54
N SER A 429 41.90 23.63 18.43
CA SER A 429 40.99 23.87 19.55
C SER A 429 40.30 22.58 20.02
N ARG A 430 39.97 21.67 19.10
CA ARG A 430 39.37 20.37 19.42
C ARG A 430 40.37 19.48 20.15
N GLU A 431 41.59 19.36 19.65
CA GLU A 431 42.65 18.54 20.27
C GLU A 431 43.01 19.05 21.68
N ALA A 432 42.97 20.37 21.90
CA ALA A 432 43.12 20.96 23.24
C ALA A 432 41.97 20.58 24.18
N LEU A 433 40.72 20.63 23.69
CA LEU A 433 39.54 20.20 24.48
C LEU A 433 39.58 18.69 24.77
N GLU A 434 40.03 17.86 23.82
CA GLU A 434 40.14 16.41 24.04
C GLU A 434 41.09 16.10 25.20
N LYS A 435 42.24 16.80 25.29
CA LYS A 435 43.15 16.69 26.43
C LYS A 435 42.55 17.24 27.73
N GLU A 436 41.83 18.36 27.67
CA GLU A 436 41.22 18.96 28.86
C GLU A 436 40.16 18.04 29.51
N PHE A 437 39.37 17.36 28.67
CA PHE A 437 38.26 16.51 29.08
C PHE A 437 38.63 15.03 29.26
N GLU A 438 39.85 14.62 28.92
CA GLU A 438 40.35 13.25 29.08
C GLU A 438 40.05 12.63 30.46
N PRO A 439 40.21 13.34 31.60
CA PRO A 439 39.87 12.79 32.91
C PRO A 439 38.38 12.42 33.04
N LEU A 440 37.48 13.25 32.49
CA LEU A 440 36.04 12.98 32.53
C LEU A 440 35.68 11.80 31.61
N LEU A 441 36.31 11.70 30.43
CA LEU A 441 36.07 10.61 29.49
C LEU A 441 36.48 9.25 30.09
N ASN A 442 37.67 9.19 30.70
CA ASN A 442 38.16 7.97 31.36
C ASN A 442 37.27 7.62 32.57
N TRP A 443 36.93 8.60 33.41
CA TRP A 443 36.03 8.38 34.55
C TRP A 443 34.65 7.85 34.12
N MET A 444 34.07 8.41 33.05
CA MET A 444 32.80 7.92 32.50
C MET A 444 32.92 6.47 32.02
N LYS A 445 33.98 6.12 31.29
CA LYS A 445 34.16 4.79 30.71
C LYS A 445 34.50 3.72 31.75
N ASP A 446 35.40 4.03 32.67
CA ASP A 446 36.03 3.04 33.54
C ASP A 446 35.32 2.89 34.88
N LYS A 447 34.54 3.91 35.30
CA LYS A 447 33.90 3.96 36.61
C LYS A 447 32.39 4.20 36.52
N ALA A 448 31.96 5.39 36.12
CA ALA A 448 30.56 5.80 36.26
C ALA A 448 29.60 5.02 35.35
N LEU A 449 29.99 4.78 34.09
CA LEU A 449 29.22 4.07 33.07
C LEU A 449 29.93 2.78 32.64
N LYS A 450 30.71 2.20 33.54
CA LYS A 450 31.38 0.92 33.31
C LYS A 450 30.34 -0.11 32.84
N ASP A 451 30.70 -0.84 31.80
CA ASP A 451 29.86 -1.85 31.14
C ASP A 451 28.57 -1.35 30.48
N LYS A 452 28.25 -0.05 30.53
CA LYS A 452 27.11 0.54 29.82
C LYS A 452 27.48 1.11 28.44
N ILE A 453 28.72 1.58 28.27
CA ILE A 453 29.18 2.25 27.05
C ILE A 453 30.43 1.58 26.43
N GLU A 454 30.60 1.73 25.13
CA GLU A 454 31.78 1.24 24.41
C GLU A 454 32.98 2.16 24.63
N LYS A 455 32.79 3.46 24.44
CA LYS A 455 33.78 4.52 24.69
C LYS A 455 33.05 5.84 24.95
N ALA A 456 33.69 6.73 25.70
CA ALA A 456 33.27 8.13 25.86
C ALA A 456 34.18 9.03 25.02
N VAL A 457 33.60 9.93 24.22
CA VAL A 457 34.37 10.84 23.36
C VAL A 457 33.73 12.23 23.30
N LEU A 458 34.50 13.25 22.91
CA LEU A 458 33.93 14.56 22.61
C LEU A 458 33.16 14.53 21.29
N SER A 459 31.95 15.08 21.30
CA SER A 459 31.11 15.16 20.11
C SER A 459 31.52 16.30 19.20
N GLN A 460 31.49 16.04 17.90
CA GLN A 460 31.54 17.07 16.87
C GLN A 460 30.16 17.46 16.33
N ARG A 461 29.09 16.72 16.68
CA ARG A 461 27.74 16.89 16.10
C ARG A 461 26.73 17.60 17.03
N LEU A 462 27.03 17.69 18.33
CA LEU A 462 26.15 18.34 19.31
C LEU A 462 26.31 19.87 19.35
N THR A 463 25.21 20.57 19.62
CA THR A 463 25.15 22.02 19.84
C THR A 463 24.55 22.36 21.20
N GLN A 464 23.27 22.08 21.41
CA GLN A 464 22.52 22.36 22.64
C GLN A 464 22.50 21.16 23.58
N SER A 465 22.45 19.95 23.05
CA SER A 465 22.37 18.75 23.89
C SER A 465 23.69 18.49 24.65
N PRO A 466 23.62 17.95 25.89
CA PRO A 466 24.79 17.64 26.70
C PRO A 466 25.55 16.42 26.19
N CYS A 467 24.85 15.40 25.69
CA CYS A 467 25.42 14.14 25.24
C CYS A 467 24.44 13.36 24.36
N ALA A 468 24.93 12.33 23.66
CA ALA A 468 24.12 11.40 22.86
C ALA A 468 24.79 10.01 22.74
N LEU A 469 24.00 8.99 22.39
CA LEU A 469 24.49 7.64 22.11
C LEU A 469 24.56 7.39 20.60
N VAL A 470 25.76 7.14 20.11
CA VAL A 470 26.02 6.91 18.69
C VAL A 470 26.29 5.42 18.46
N ALA A 471 25.59 4.86 17.47
CA ALA A 471 25.86 3.49 17.02
C ALA A 471 27.14 3.43 16.18
N SER A 472 27.80 2.27 16.22
CA SER A 472 28.89 1.97 15.29
C SER A 472 28.38 2.03 13.84
N GLN A 473 29.30 2.18 12.89
CA GLN A 473 28.95 2.26 11.46
C GLN A 473 28.07 1.08 10.99
N TYR A 474 28.34 -0.12 11.49
CA TYR A 474 27.64 -1.36 11.12
C TYR A 474 26.57 -1.80 12.14
N GLY A 475 26.48 -1.16 13.31
CA GLY A 475 25.51 -1.51 14.35
C GLY A 475 24.08 -1.02 14.06
N TRP A 476 23.11 -1.38 14.91
CA TRP A 476 21.74 -0.87 14.80
C TRP A 476 21.60 0.54 15.38
N SER A 477 20.91 1.41 14.64
CA SER A 477 20.41 2.69 15.14
C SER A 477 19.29 2.43 16.17
N GLY A 478 18.92 3.44 16.96
CA GLY A 478 17.78 3.33 17.88
C GLY A 478 16.47 2.99 17.16
N ASN A 479 16.24 3.60 15.99
CA ASN A 479 15.08 3.31 15.16
C ASN A 479 15.07 1.86 14.63
N MET A 480 16.19 1.37 14.08
CA MET A 480 16.31 -0.01 13.60
C MET A 480 16.12 -1.01 14.74
N GLU A 481 16.70 -0.76 15.91
CA GLU A 481 16.55 -1.63 17.07
C GLU A 481 15.09 -1.72 17.53
N ARG A 482 14.37 -0.59 17.54
CA ARG A 482 12.93 -0.54 17.83
C ARG A 482 12.12 -1.37 16.83
N ILE A 483 12.38 -1.23 15.54
CA ILE A 483 11.67 -1.97 14.48
C ILE A 483 11.92 -3.47 14.62
N MET A 484 13.18 -3.89 14.79
CA MET A 484 13.56 -5.30 14.91
C MET A 484 12.93 -5.96 16.15
N LYS A 485 12.90 -5.26 17.29
CA LYS A 485 12.26 -5.77 18.51
C LYS A 485 10.73 -5.85 18.41
N ALA A 486 10.10 -4.99 17.60
CA ALA A 486 8.65 -4.99 17.40
C ALA A 486 8.16 -6.07 16.41
N GLN A 487 9.07 -6.69 15.65
CA GLN A 487 8.70 -7.67 14.63
C GLN A 487 8.33 -9.03 15.25
N ALA A 488 7.02 -9.34 15.25
CA ALA A 488 6.45 -10.54 15.88
C ALA A 488 6.93 -11.90 15.30
N TYR A 489 7.46 -11.91 14.08
CA TYR A 489 7.93 -13.13 13.40
C TYR A 489 9.37 -13.51 13.72
N GLN A 490 10.10 -12.71 14.50
CA GLN A 490 11.39 -13.15 15.02
C GLN A 490 11.14 -14.17 16.13
N THR A 491 11.42 -15.45 15.85
CA THR A 491 11.60 -16.43 16.92
C THR A 491 12.65 -15.87 17.87
N GLY A 492 12.30 -15.66 19.14
CA GLY A 492 13.10 -14.93 20.15
C GLY A 492 14.47 -15.53 20.54
N LYS A 493 15.13 -16.27 19.64
CA LYS A 493 16.41 -16.95 19.80
C LYS A 493 17.40 -16.69 18.66
N ASP A 494 17.16 -15.73 17.77
CA ASP A 494 18.15 -15.43 16.73
C ASP A 494 19.42 -14.81 17.34
N ILE A 495 20.54 -15.52 17.17
CA ILE A 495 21.87 -15.16 17.71
C ILE A 495 22.31 -13.79 17.16
N SER A 496 21.94 -13.48 15.92
CA SER A 496 22.21 -12.20 15.26
C SER A 496 21.46 -11.04 15.93
N THR A 497 20.18 -11.21 16.26
CA THR A 497 19.38 -10.18 16.95
C THR A 497 19.96 -9.86 18.32
N ASN A 498 20.34 -10.89 19.08
CA ASN A 498 20.97 -10.70 20.39
C ASN A 498 22.34 -10.03 20.29
N TYR A 499 23.14 -10.35 19.26
CA TYR A 499 24.43 -9.73 19.02
C TYR A 499 24.30 -8.22 18.78
N TYR A 500 23.43 -7.79 17.86
CA TYR A 500 23.27 -6.36 17.55
C TYR A 500 22.55 -5.57 18.67
N ALA A 501 21.58 -6.19 19.34
CA ALA A 501 20.86 -5.57 20.45
C ALA A 501 21.73 -5.36 21.70
N SER A 502 22.72 -6.23 21.93
CA SER A 502 23.64 -6.13 23.09
C SER A 502 24.87 -5.25 22.84
N GLN A 503 25.05 -4.70 21.63
CA GLN A 503 26.18 -3.83 21.34
C GLN A 503 26.14 -2.54 22.18
N LYS A 504 27.21 -2.31 22.94
CA LYS A 504 27.44 -1.05 23.63
C LYS A 504 27.61 0.07 22.59
N LYS A 505 27.15 1.28 22.94
CA LYS A 505 27.15 2.44 22.04
C LYS A 505 28.25 3.43 22.46
N THR A 506 28.67 4.28 21.53
CA THR A 506 29.62 5.37 21.80
C THR A 506 28.88 6.52 22.50
N PHE A 507 29.33 6.93 23.68
CA PHE A 507 28.77 8.07 24.41
C PHE A 507 29.52 9.33 24.00
N GLU A 508 28.88 10.16 23.18
CA GLU A 508 29.45 11.44 22.77
C GLU A 508 28.98 12.56 23.71
N ILE A 509 29.90 13.38 24.25
CA ILE A 509 29.58 14.50 25.14
C ILE A 509 29.90 15.86 24.50
N ASN A 510 29.15 16.90 24.87
CA ASN A 510 29.33 18.26 24.37
C ASN A 510 30.21 19.08 25.35
N PRO A 511 31.48 19.37 25.01
CA PRO A 511 32.40 20.08 25.91
C PRO A 511 31.98 21.53 26.20
N ARG A 512 31.02 22.07 25.44
CA ARG A 512 30.50 23.43 25.63
C ARG A 512 29.34 23.49 26.61
N HIS A 513 28.70 22.35 26.92
CA HIS A 513 27.50 22.32 27.73
C HIS A 513 27.84 22.58 29.21
N PRO A 514 27.10 23.46 29.92
CA PRO A 514 27.39 23.80 31.32
C PRO A 514 27.47 22.58 32.24
N LEU A 515 26.52 21.64 32.10
CA LEU A 515 26.51 20.40 32.88
C LEU A 515 27.80 19.58 32.69
N ILE A 516 28.32 19.49 31.46
CA ILE A 516 29.51 18.68 31.15
C ILE A 516 30.78 19.34 31.72
N LYS A 517 30.86 20.68 31.68
CA LYS A 517 31.95 21.43 32.32
C LYS A 517 31.94 21.27 33.84
N ASP A 518 30.77 21.35 34.45
CA ASP A 518 30.62 21.17 35.90
C ASP A 518 30.92 19.74 36.34
N MET A 519 30.55 18.74 35.52
CA MET A 519 30.95 17.35 35.76
C MET A 519 32.47 17.19 35.70
N LEU A 520 33.16 17.77 34.71
CA LEU A 520 34.63 17.74 34.65
C LEU A 520 35.27 18.34 35.91
N ARG A 521 34.76 19.49 36.39
CA ARG A 521 35.25 20.12 37.63
C ARG A 521 35.11 19.17 38.82
N ARG A 522 33.92 18.60 39.01
CA ARG A 522 33.63 17.71 40.15
C ARG A 522 34.43 16.41 40.10
N VAL A 523 34.65 15.83 38.90
CA VAL A 523 35.52 14.66 38.74
C VAL A 523 36.94 14.97 39.20
N LYS A 524 37.49 16.15 38.84
CA LYS A 524 38.83 16.59 39.28
C LYS A 524 38.93 16.83 40.79
N GLU A 525 37.82 17.21 41.44
CA GLU A 525 37.76 17.43 42.89
C GLU A 525 37.63 16.11 43.67
N ASN A 526 36.71 15.24 43.26
CA ASN A 526 36.46 13.95 43.90
C ASN A 526 35.80 12.95 42.94
N GLU A 527 36.59 11.97 42.47
CA GLU A 527 36.11 10.92 41.58
C GLU A 527 35.13 9.92 42.25
N ASP A 528 35.07 9.89 43.59
CA ASP A 528 34.21 9.00 44.39
C ASP A 528 32.90 9.66 44.84
N ASP A 529 32.56 10.84 44.30
CA ASP A 529 31.27 11.49 44.58
C ASP A 529 30.10 10.64 44.04
N LYS A 530 29.35 10.03 44.97
CA LYS A 530 28.16 9.21 44.66
C LYS A 530 27.07 10.01 43.94
N THR A 531 26.90 11.29 44.28
CA THR A 531 25.91 12.17 43.63
C THR A 531 26.27 12.40 42.17
N LEU A 532 27.57 12.59 41.89
CA LEU A 532 28.09 12.75 40.55
C LEU A 532 27.96 11.46 39.73
N SER A 533 28.22 10.30 40.35
CA SER A 533 28.02 8.98 39.72
C SER A 533 26.55 8.75 39.35
N ASP A 534 25.62 9.01 40.29
CA ASP A 534 24.18 8.91 40.03
C ASP A 534 23.74 9.87 38.91
N LEU A 535 24.25 11.10 38.91
CA LEU A 535 23.97 12.07 37.85
C LEU A 535 24.49 11.62 36.47
N ALA A 536 25.66 11.00 36.41
CA ALA A 536 26.19 10.45 35.17
C ALA A 536 25.32 9.33 34.62
N VAL A 537 24.79 8.46 35.48
CA VAL A 537 23.86 7.39 35.06
C VAL A 537 22.53 7.95 34.55
N VAL A 538 21.94 8.92 35.27
CA VAL A 538 20.71 9.60 34.81
C VAL A 538 20.94 10.32 33.48
N LEU A 539 22.09 10.97 33.32
CA LEU A 539 22.47 11.62 32.07
C LEU A 539 22.58 10.62 30.91
N PHE A 540 23.20 9.46 31.16
CA PHE A 540 23.27 8.36 30.19
C PHE A 540 21.89 7.81 29.83
N GLU A 541 21.03 7.54 30.80
CA GLU A 541 19.67 7.01 30.58
C GLU A 541 18.78 8.01 29.83
N THR A 542 18.91 9.31 30.16
CA THR A 542 18.25 10.38 29.41
C THR A 542 18.77 10.45 27.97
N ALA A 543 20.09 10.31 27.76
CA ALA A 543 20.69 10.26 26.44
C ALA A 543 20.22 9.04 25.63
N THR A 544 19.98 7.89 26.28
CA THR A 544 19.39 6.69 25.66
C THR A 544 18.04 7.00 25.05
N LEU A 545 17.14 7.61 25.82
CA LEU A 545 15.83 8.03 25.34
C LEU A 545 15.93 9.07 24.21
N ARG A 546 16.75 10.11 24.41
CA ARG A 546 16.96 11.19 23.41
C ARG A 546 17.61 10.71 22.11
N SER A 547 18.29 9.57 22.15
CA SER A 547 18.92 8.93 21.00
C SER A 547 18.03 7.88 20.31
N GLY A 548 16.78 7.71 20.78
CA GLY A 548 15.81 6.78 20.20
C GLY A 548 15.99 5.32 20.63
N TYR A 549 16.76 5.05 21.68
CA TYR A 549 16.92 3.72 22.24
C TYR A 549 15.92 3.45 23.38
N MET A 550 15.61 2.18 23.59
CA MET A 550 14.74 1.76 24.71
C MET A 550 15.56 1.60 25.98
N LEU A 551 14.99 2.04 27.11
CA LEU A 551 15.59 1.80 28.41
C LEU A 551 15.52 0.30 28.77
N PRO A 552 16.58 -0.27 29.35
CA PRO A 552 16.57 -1.66 29.80
C PRO A 552 15.64 -1.87 31.00
N ASP A 553 15.60 -0.92 31.92
CA ASP A 553 14.74 -0.93 33.11
C ASP A 553 14.14 0.46 33.33
N THR A 554 12.82 0.55 33.17
CA THR A 554 12.08 1.81 33.35
C THR A 554 11.82 2.14 34.82
N LYS A 555 11.80 1.12 35.70
CA LYS A 555 11.61 1.31 37.13
C LYS A 555 12.87 1.88 37.77
N GLU A 556 14.04 1.31 37.45
CA GLU A 556 15.30 1.81 38.00
C GLU A 556 15.56 3.27 37.60
N TYR A 557 15.27 3.63 36.35
CA TYR A 557 15.32 5.01 35.89
C TYR A 557 14.35 5.91 36.67
N GLY A 558 13.10 5.46 36.86
CA GLY A 558 12.10 6.16 37.67
C GLY A 558 12.56 6.41 39.10
N ASP A 559 13.08 5.37 39.77
CA ASP A 559 13.58 5.44 41.14
C ASP A 559 14.76 6.43 41.28
N ARG A 560 15.63 6.51 40.26
CA ARG A 560 16.74 7.50 40.21
C ARG A 560 16.23 8.93 40.06
N ILE A 561 15.23 9.14 39.19
CA ILE A 561 14.59 10.46 39.03
C ILE A 561 13.89 10.87 40.33
N GLU A 562 13.15 9.96 40.98
CA GLU A 562 12.54 10.23 42.28
C GLU A 562 13.56 10.63 43.34
N ARG A 563 14.69 9.91 43.41
CA ARG A 563 15.79 10.24 44.32
C ARG A 563 16.35 11.65 44.05
N MET A 564 16.58 11.99 42.78
CA MET A 564 17.06 13.31 42.38
C MET A 564 16.06 14.42 42.77
N LEU A 565 14.76 14.19 42.55
CA LEU A 565 13.70 15.13 42.92
C LEU A 565 13.64 15.32 44.43
N ARG A 566 13.75 14.24 45.23
CA ARG A 566 13.83 14.33 46.69
C ARG A 566 15.01 15.19 47.14
N LEU A 567 16.21 14.93 46.61
CA LEU A 567 17.39 15.73 46.92
C LEU A 567 17.22 17.20 46.52
N SER A 568 16.61 17.48 45.36
CA SER A 568 16.37 18.85 44.90
C SER A 568 15.38 19.63 45.77
N LEU A 569 14.46 18.92 46.43
CA LEU A 569 13.45 19.47 47.34
C LEU A 569 13.85 19.36 48.82
N ASN A 570 15.08 18.92 49.12
CA ASN A 570 15.58 18.64 50.48
C ASN A 570 14.68 17.66 51.26
N ILE A 571 14.09 16.68 50.58
CA ILE A 571 13.31 15.59 51.18
C ILE A 571 14.28 14.46 51.56
N ASP A 572 14.14 13.95 52.78
CA ASP A 572 14.90 12.79 53.25
C ASP A 572 14.66 11.56 52.34
N LEU A 573 15.74 10.91 51.92
CA LEU A 573 15.68 9.72 51.06
C LEU A 573 14.96 8.56 51.76
N ASP A 574 15.03 8.48 53.09
CA ASP A 574 14.38 7.45 53.91
C ASP A 574 12.96 7.83 54.34
N ALA A 575 12.45 8.98 53.88
CA ALA A 575 11.07 9.39 54.15
C ALA A 575 10.07 8.36 53.63
N LYS A 576 9.31 7.76 54.55
CA LYS A 576 8.30 6.74 54.23
C LYS A 576 7.00 7.38 53.76
N VAL A 577 6.33 6.71 52.82
CA VAL A 577 4.96 7.05 52.42
C VAL A 577 4.07 6.99 53.67
N ALA A 578 3.34 8.06 53.94
CA ALA A 578 2.44 8.10 55.08
C ALA A 578 1.37 7.00 54.95
N PRO A 579 1.08 6.23 56.02
CA PRO A 579 0.04 5.21 55.96
C PRO A 579 -1.31 5.86 55.69
N THR A 580 -2.19 5.16 54.96
CA THR A 580 -3.51 5.66 54.50
C THR A 580 -4.37 6.18 55.66
N SER A 581 -4.17 5.66 56.88
CA SER A 581 -4.84 6.11 58.10
C SER A 581 -4.50 7.53 58.54
N CYS A 582 -3.40 8.13 58.05
CA CYS A 582 -2.93 9.44 58.46
C CYS A 582 -3.55 10.59 57.64
N MET A 583 -4.07 10.33 56.42
CA MET A 583 -4.64 11.37 55.55
C MET A 583 -6.02 11.88 56.01
N ILE A 584 -6.73 11.15 56.89
CA ILE A 584 -8.10 11.50 57.29
C ILE A 584 -8.16 12.57 58.41
N ARG A 585 -7.04 12.93 59.07
CA ARG A 585 -7.09 13.75 60.30
C ARG A 585 -6.60 15.20 60.22
N LYS A 586 -6.36 15.78 59.05
CA LYS A 586 -5.92 17.20 58.95
C LYS A 586 -6.66 18.02 57.89
N PHE A 587 -7.98 18.10 58.02
CA PHE A 587 -8.75 19.27 57.56
C PHE A 587 -9.66 19.73 58.71
N SER A 588 -9.07 20.29 59.76
CA SER A 588 -9.79 21.10 60.73
C SER A 588 -9.14 22.48 60.75
N LEU A 589 -9.84 23.46 60.16
CA LEU A 589 -9.50 24.87 60.17
C LEU A 589 -9.51 25.41 61.61
N PRO A 590 -8.59 26.31 62.00
CA PRO A 590 -8.64 26.95 63.31
C PRO A 590 -9.65 28.10 63.28
N ASN A 591 -10.87 27.88 63.77
CA ASN A 591 -11.80 28.97 64.05
C ASN A 591 -11.73 29.34 65.54
N LYS A 592 -11.07 30.47 65.84
CA LYS A 592 -11.28 31.24 67.06
C LYS A 592 -12.47 32.19 66.85
N LEU A 593 -13.31 32.25 67.88
CA LEU A 593 -14.29 33.31 68.21
C LEU A 593 -15.66 33.28 67.50
N LYS A 594 -16.68 32.81 68.23
CA LYS A 594 -17.78 33.65 68.74
C LYS A 594 -18.57 32.86 69.79
N GLY A 595 -18.89 33.53 70.90
CA GLY A 595 -19.58 32.94 72.04
C GLY A 595 -21.08 33.23 72.10
N LYS A 596 -21.67 32.63 73.14
CA LYS A 596 -22.94 32.89 73.85
C LYS A 596 -24.26 32.36 73.25
N GLY A 597 -24.99 31.69 74.15
CA GLY A 597 -26.42 31.33 74.09
C GLY A 597 -26.64 29.95 73.47
N GLY A 598 -27.25 28.94 74.08
CA GLY A 598 -28.27 28.93 75.14
C GLY A 598 -29.54 28.27 74.59
N LEU A 599 -29.88 27.10 75.15
CA LEU A 599 -31.19 26.40 75.15
C LEU A 599 -31.65 25.51 73.97
N GLN A 600 -31.82 24.22 74.32
CA GLN A 600 -33.02 23.33 74.28
C GLN A 600 -33.60 22.76 72.95
N TYR A 601 -33.76 21.41 72.98
CA TYR A 601 -34.72 20.47 72.36
C TYR A 601 -35.05 20.63 70.85
N PHE A 602 -34.98 19.62 69.98
CA PHE A 602 -35.34 18.19 70.04
C PHE A 602 -34.33 17.33 69.25
#